data_AF-F9PSP2-F1
#
_entry.id   AF-F9PSP2-F1
#
_cell.length_a   1.000
_cell.length_b   1.000
_cell.length_c   1.000
_cell.angle_alpha   90.00
_cell.angle_beta   90.00
_cell.angle_gamma   90.00
#
_symmetry.space_group_name_H-M   'P 1'
#
loop_
_entity.id
_entity.type
_entity.pdbx_description
1 polymer ?
#
loop_
_entity_poly.entity_id
_entity_poly.type
_entity_poly.pdbx_seq_one_letter_code
_entity_poly.pdbx_strand_id
1 'polypeptide(L)'
;MNNQNSNINNEINYKNKEVVMLKNYIRNYEGYGKSVQDLFKLCDKEIELKSMICGTLGELISVEEKYKKAIDTVLSSNLQGIVVHNDLEAKKIIERIKNNKIGRINFFPISKILFKRENSNLIDNNILSFANDVITCDDEYKNIINYFLANTVICDDLDIALKLSNKYKNRFRIVTLDGDVINSWGSISGGYKSSKSSFSIIGRKQQLNETLSVIENLENNLKKNSNRISDIKNNINLNKENLLNLKSEKDDTNLKIDSLQKLIYKNEFDINNISEKIDEIANYKENHYGFNSDKEKELLLYHDKSADINDTISRINLEINEIKNFISELEKDEIIVINNLDSIERDINVLDNSRNILLENKNSNENKLKLKVTELEEFEEQLKNNLSEIKRIEKINDDLDIKIDKLTNSIGFNIDLKKRLVFDNEEISKRYSELSEKSLTLEKEIEKNDLRISNIKEQFSSLINRLCEEYSLTLENCEKKMQLYKNEHFNKEELKKLKESLRELGSFSYDSIEEFEKVKTELEFQKNQEIDLQNSIEDINKIILKLENTMKKLLLMNLKI
;
A
#
# COMPACT_ATOMS: atom_id res chain seq x y z
N MET A 1 -25.33 1.57 -51.66
CA MET A 1 -24.02 0.93 -51.41
C MET A 1 -23.02 1.83 -50.70
N ASN A 2 -22.75 3.07 -51.13
CA ASN A 2 -21.75 3.91 -50.45
C ASN A 2 -22.17 4.40 -49.05
N ASN A 3 -23.44 4.75 -48.83
CA ASN A 3 -23.95 5.01 -47.47
C ASN A 3 -23.86 3.76 -46.57
N GLN A 4 -24.08 2.57 -47.12
CA GLN A 4 -23.91 1.32 -46.38
C GLN A 4 -22.45 1.06 -46.04
N ASN A 5 -21.51 1.27 -46.97
CA ASN A 5 -20.08 1.16 -46.69
C ASN A 5 -19.60 2.20 -45.65
N SER A 6 -20.12 3.43 -45.71
CA SER A 6 -19.83 4.46 -44.72
C SER A 6 -20.32 4.05 -43.32
N ASN A 7 -21.55 3.53 -43.23
CA ASN A 7 -22.10 3.02 -41.97
C ASN A 7 -21.29 1.84 -41.42
N ILE A 8 -20.93 0.86 -42.26
CA ILE A 8 -20.09 -0.27 -41.87
C ILE A 8 -18.72 0.21 -41.39
N ASN A 9 -18.12 1.19 -42.06
CA ASN A 9 -16.82 1.74 -41.67
C ASN A 9 -16.89 2.49 -40.32
N ASN A 10 -17.97 3.23 -40.08
CA ASN A 10 -18.22 3.87 -38.79
C ASN A 10 -18.42 2.84 -37.66
N GLU A 11 -19.13 1.74 -37.94
CA GLU A 11 -19.34 0.65 -37.00
C GLU A 11 -18.03 -0.08 -36.67
N ILE A 12 -17.20 -0.38 -37.68
CA ILE A 12 -15.84 -0.90 -37.51
C ILE A 12 -15.01 0.04 -36.63
N ASN A 13 -15.06 1.36 -36.87
CA ASN A 13 -14.33 2.33 -36.05
C ASN A 13 -14.80 2.34 -34.59
N TYR A 14 -16.11 2.22 -34.35
CA TYR A 14 -16.66 2.11 -32.99
C TYR A 14 -16.18 0.82 -32.30
N LYS A 15 -16.28 -0.32 -32.99
CA LYS A 15 -15.84 -1.63 -32.49
C LYS A 15 -14.32 -1.68 -32.27
N ASN A 16 -13.53 -1.01 -33.10
CA ASN A 16 -12.09 -0.87 -32.91
C ASN A 16 -11.75 -0.09 -31.64
N LYS A 17 -12.48 0.98 -31.32
CA LYS A 17 -12.33 1.69 -30.03
C LYS A 17 -12.65 0.78 -28.85
N GLU A 18 -13.71 -0.01 -28.96
CA GLU A 18 -14.08 -1.02 -27.94
C GLU A 18 -12.96 -2.07 -27.77
N VAL A 19 -12.38 -2.58 -28.86
CA VAL A 19 -11.24 -3.51 -28.83
C VAL A 19 -10.02 -2.87 -28.16
N VAL A 20 -9.66 -1.62 -28.50
CA VAL A 20 -8.51 -0.93 -27.88
C VAL A 20 -8.74 -0.78 -26.38
N MET A 21 -9.95 -0.37 -25.97
CA MET A 21 -10.33 -0.26 -24.57
C MET A 21 -10.21 -1.60 -23.83
N LEU A 22 -10.79 -2.67 -24.38
CA LEU A 22 -10.72 -4.02 -23.81
C LEU A 22 -9.28 -4.54 -23.73
N LYS A 23 -8.46 -4.33 -24.78
CA LYS A 23 -7.04 -4.71 -24.79
C LYS A 23 -6.25 -3.97 -23.72
N ASN A 24 -6.48 -2.67 -23.56
CA ASN A 24 -5.82 -1.88 -22.51
C ASN A 24 -6.20 -2.40 -21.11
N TYR A 25 -7.48 -2.67 -20.87
CA TYR A 25 -7.92 -3.23 -19.59
C TYR A 25 -7.31 -4.59 -19.28
N ILE A 26 -7.22 -5.47 -20.27
CA ILE A 26 -6.60 -6.80 -20.10
C ILE A 26 -5.09 -6.64 -19.87
N ARG A 27 -4.40 -5.84 -20.69
CA ARG A 27 -2.94 -5.65 -20.60
C ARG A 27 -2.50 -4.99 -19.30
N ASN A 28 -3.27 -4.04 -18.79
CA ASN A 28 -2.96 -3.33 -17.55
C ASN A 28 -3.47 -4.06 -16.30
N TYR A 29 -4.15 -5.20 -16.47
CA TYR A 29 -4.82 -5.92 -15.39
C TYR A 29 -5.80 -5.02 -14.60
N GLU A 30 -6.46 -4.09 -15.30
CA GLU A 30 -7.42 -3.18 -14.68
C GLU A 30 -8.67 -3.95 -14.18
N GLY A 31 -9.23 -3.48 -13.07
CA GLY A 31 -10.34 -4.14 -12.37
C GLY A 31 -9.91 -5.25 -11.40
N TYR A 32 -8.70 -5.80 -11.51
CA TYR A 32 -8.15 -6.74 -10.52
C TYR A 32 -7.66 -6.02 -9.26
N GLY A 33 -7.70 -6.72 -8.12
CA GLY A 33 -7.07 -6.27 -6.88
C GLY A 33 -5.55 -6.19 -7.02
N LYS A 34 -4.92 -5.32 -6.23
CA LYS A 34 -3.48 -4.99 -6.32
C LYS A 34 -2.58 -6.23 -6.32
N SER A 35 -2.83 -7.19 -5.44
CA SER A 35 -2.05 -8.43 -5.37
C SER A 35 -2.12 -9.27 -6.65
N VAL A 36 -3.28 -9.35 -7.29
CA VAL A 36 -3.46 -10.10 -8.55
C VAL A 36 -2.78 -9.36 -9.71
N GLN A 37 -2.88 -8.03 -9.76
CA GLN A 37 -2.14 -7.22 -10.74
C GLN A 37 -0.62 -7.42 -10.62
N ASP A 38 -0.09 -7.38 -9.41
CA ASP A 38 1.35 -7.49 -9.17
C ASP A 38 1.85 -8.92 -9.44
N LEU A 39 1.03 -9.95 -9.19
CA LEU A 39 1.32 -11.33 -9.63
C LEU A 39 1.44 -11.42 -11.14
N PHE A 40 0.45 -10.92 -11.89
CA PHE A 40 0.52 -11.03 -13.35
C PHE A 40 1.67 -10.22 -13.96
N LYS A 41 2.00 -9.05 -13.39
CA LYS A 41 3.21 -8.29 -13.76
C LYS A 41 4.51 -9.07 -13.49
N LEU A 42 4.53 -9.92 -12.46
CA LEU A 42 5.64 -10.83 -12.20
C LEU A 42 5.68 -11.96 -13.25
N CYS A 43 4.53 -12.55 -13.58
CA CYS A 43 4.41 -13.60 -14.61
C CYS A 43 4.81 -13.09 -16.01
N ASP A 44 4.62 -11.81 -16.31
CA ASP A 44 5.10 -11.24 -17.58
C ASP A 44 6.63 -11.19 -17.69
N LYS A 45 7.35 -11.27 -16.57
CA LYS A 45 8.82 -11.37 -16.53
C LYS A 45 9.31 -12.82 -16.42
N GLU A 46 8.50 -13.71 -15.86
CA GLU A 46 8.85 -15.09 -15.55
C GLU A 46 7.93 -16.08 -16.29
N ILE A 47 8.39 -16.56 -17.45
CA ILE A 47 7.64 -17.45 -18.34
C ILE A 47 7.22 -18.74 -17.62
N GLU A 48 8.08 -19.28 -16.74
CA GLU A 48 7.79 -20.49 -15.98
C GLU A 48 6.59 -20.32 -15.03
N LEU A 49 6.43 -19.17 -14.38
CA LEU A 49 5.25 -18.91 -13.54
C LEU A 49 4.00 -18.73 -14.39
N LYS A 50 4.16 -18.12 -15.56
CA LYS A 50 3.04 -17.88 -16.48
C LYS A 50 2.44 -19.17 -17.01
N SER A 51 3.25 -20.19 -17.29
CA SER A 51 2.77 -21.49 -17.77
C SER A 51 2.04 -22.32 -16.70
N MET A 52 2.27 -22.03 -15.41
CA MET A 52 1.59 -22.69 -14.29
C MET A 52 0.19 -22.12 -14.01
N ILE A 53 -0.18 -21.00 -14.64
CA ILE A 53 -1.46 -20.30 -14.42
C ILE A 53 -2.36 -20.51 -15.63
N CYS A 54 -3.54 -21.08 -15.43
CA CYS A 54 -4.56 -21.19 -16.48
C CYS A 54 -5.23 -19.82 -16.71
N GLY A 55 -5.49 -19.08 -15.64
CA GLY A 55 -6.12 -17.76 -15.67
C GLY A 55 -6.79 -17.41 -14.36
N THR A 56 -7.52 -16.29 -14.32
CA THR A 56 -8.44 -16.02 -13.21
C THR A 56 -9.77 -16.74 -13.45
N LEU A 57 -10.51 -17.07 -12.38
CA LEU A 57 -11.81 -17.71 -12.53
C LEU A 57 -12.77 -16.86 -13.41
N GLY A 58 -12.76 -15.53 -13.25
CA GLY A 58 -13.57 -14.62 -14.06
C GLY A 58 -13.20 -14.61 -15.55
N GLU A 59 -11.93 -14.86 -15.90
CA GLU A 59 -11.51 -14.98 -17.30
C GLU A 59 -11.93 -16.29 -17.95
N LEU A 60 -12.11 -17.34 -17.16
CA LEU A 60 -12.37 -18.71 -17.62
C LEU A 60 -13.88 -19.03 -17.69
N ILE A 61 -14.74 -18.08 -17.34
CA ILE A 61 -16.19 -18.24 -17.33
C ILE A 61 -16.88 -17.16 -18.14
N SER A 62 -18.07 -17.51 -18.61
CA SER A 62 -19.00 -16.63 -19.29
C SER A 62 -20.41 -16.81 -18.74
N VAL A 63 -21.19 -15.74 -18.76
CA VAL A 63 -22.54 -15.69 -18.17
C VAL A 63 -23.41 -14.83 -19.05
N GLU A 64 -24.66 -15.24 -19.24
CA GLU A 64 -25.65 -14.39 -19.90
C GLU A 64 -25.82 -13.06 -19.15
N GLU A 65 -25.98 -11.96 -19.90
CA GLU A 65 -26.00 -10.60 -19.32
C GLU A 65 -27.08 -10.43 -18.25
N LYS A 66 -28.23 -11.11 -18.40
CA LYS A 66 -29.33 -11.12 -17.42
C LYS A 66 -28.89 -11.59 -16.03
N TYR A 67 -27.99 -12.58 -15.94
CA TYR A 67 -27.56 -13.18 -14.67
C TYR A 67 -26.22 -12.65 -14.17
N LYS A 68 -25.52 -11.85 -14.98
CA LYS A 68 -24.17 -11.39 -14.71
C LYS A 68 -24.01 -10.69 -13.37
N LYS A 69 -24.96 -9.80 -12.99
CA LYS A 69 -24.93 -9.08 -11.71
C LYS A 69 -25.08 -10.03 -10.51
N ALA A 70 -25.96 -11.02 -10.62
CA ALA A 70 -26.14 -12.06 -9.60
C ALA A 70 -24.87 -12.89 -9.43
N ILE A 71 -24.28 -13.38 -10.53
CA ILE A 71 -23.06 -14.18 -10.50
C ILE A 71 -21.85 -13.36 -10.01
N ASP A 72 -21.71 -12.11 -10.45
CA ASP A 72 -20.63 -11.20 -10.01
C ASP A 72 -20.69 -10.98 -8.50
N THR A 73 -21.89 -10.82 -7.95
CA THR A 73 -22.09 -10.66 -6.51
C THR A 73 -21.84 -11.95 -5.74
N VAL A 74 -22.23 -13.09 -6.31
CA VAL A 74 -22.10 -14.39 -5.63
C VAL A 74 -20.65 -14.86 -5.57
N LEU A 75 -19.91 -14.71 -6.66
CA LEU A 75 -18.50 -15.07 -6.74
C LEU A 75 -17.61 -13.99 -6.11
N SER A 76 -17.96 -12.70 -6.25
CA SER A 76 -17.27 -11.57 -5.63
C SER A 76 -15.74 -11.65 -5.80
N SER A 77 -14.97 -11.65 -4.72
CA SER A 77 -13.50 -11.78 -4.75
C SER A 77 -12.99 -13.08 -5.37
N ASN A 78 -13.79 -14.15 -5.40
CA ASN A 78 -13.39 -15.43 -6.00
C ASN A 78 -13.25 -15.32 -7.53
N LEU A 79 -13.86 -14.34 -8.19
CA LEU A 79 -13.62 -14.08 -9.62
C LEU A 79 -12.14 -13.81 -9.93
N GLN A 80 -11.41 -13.26 -8.95
CA GLN A 80 -10.00 -12.94 -9.10
C GLN A 80 -9.08 -14.08 -8.65
N GLY A 81 -9.64 -15.20 -8.17
CA GLY A 81 -8.85 -16.35 -7.76
C GLY A 81 -8.20 -17.02 -8.98
N ILE A 82 -6.98 -17.51 -8.78
CA ILE A 82 -6.11 -18.03 -9.84
C ILE A 82 -6.32 -19.52 -9.99
N VAL A 83 -6.74 -19.96 -11.18
CA VAL A 83 -6.88 -21.37 -11.51
C VAL A 83 -5.53 -21.92 -11.97
N VAL A 84 -5.15 -23.08 -11.40
CA VAL A 84 -3.88 -23.78 -11.66
C VAL A 84 -4.15 -25.27 -11.81
N HIS A 85 -3.24 -26.02 -12.45
CA HIS A 85 -3.49 -27.45 -12.69
C HIS A 85 -3.45 -28.27 -11.39
N ASN A 86 -2.52 -27.96 -10.49
CA ASN A 86 -2.27 -28.73 -9.28
C ASN A 86 -1.76 -27.90 -8.09
N ASP A 87 -1.78 -28.53 -6.91
CA ASP A 87 -1.36 -27.93 -5.63
C ASP A 87 0.15 -27.67 -5.55
N LEU A 88 0.97 -28.43 -6.28
CA LEU A 88 2.41 -28.19 -6.37
C LEU A 88 2.72 -26.88 -7.11
N GLU A 89 2.04 -26.61 -8.22
CA GLU A 89 2.10 -25.34 -8.95
C GLU A 89 1.62 -24.17 -8.07
N ALA A 90 0.49 -24.34 -7.37
CA ALA A 90 0.01 -23.34 -6.41
C ALA A 90 1.08 -23.02 -5.36
N LYS A 91 1.71 -24.05 -4.77
CA LYS A 91 2.75 -23.88 -3.75
C LYS A 91 3.95 -23.08 -4.27
N LYS A 92 4.45 -23.41 -5.47
CA LYS A 92 5.57 -22.67 -6.10
C LYS A 92 5.23 -21.19 -6.30
N ILE A 93 4.04 -20.90 -6.82
CA ILE A 93 3.60 -19.52 -7.04
C ILE A 93 3.45 -18.79 -5.69
N ILE A 94 2.90 -19.44 -4.66
CA ILE A 94 2.78 -18.87 -3.31
C ILE A 94 4.14 -18.52 -2.70
N GLU A 95 5.14 -19.40 -2.83
CA GLU A 95 6.51 -19.11 -2.36
C GLU A 95 7.08 -17.87 -3.07
N ARG A 96 6.83 -17.75 -4.38
CA ARG A 96 7.25 -16.56 -5.15
C ARG A 96 6.53 -15.29 -4.70
N ILE A 97 5.22 -15.34 -4.48
CA ILE A 97 4.41 -14.21 -4.00
C ILE A 97 4.88 -13.75 -2.61
N LYS A 98 5.21 -14.69 -1.71
CA LYS A 98 5.74 -14.39 -0.38
C LYS A 98 7.09 -13.67 -0.46
N ASN A 99 8.01 -14.19 -1.28
CA ASN A 99 9.34 -13.60 -1.46
C ASN A 99 9.27 -12.17 -2.02
N ASN A 100 8.29 -11.89 -2.88
CA ASN A 100 8.07 -10.57 -3.48
C ASN A 100 7.06 -9.70 -2.70
N LYS A 101 6.55 -10.15 -1.55
CA LYS A 101 5.56 -9.44 -0.71
C LYS A 101 4.31 -8.96 -1.47
N ILE A 102 3.85 -9.73 -2.47
CA ILE A 102 2.75 -9.36 -3.37
C ILE A 102 1.36 -9.38 -2.67
N GLY A 103 1.25 -10.06 -1.53
CA GLY A 103 0.03 -10.09 -0.70
C GLY A 103 -0.66 -11.44 -0.70
N ARG A 104 -2.00 -11.45 -0.54
CA ARG A 104 -2.81 -12.68 -0.44
C ARG A 104 -3.64 -12.87 -1.70
N ILE A 105 -3.58 -14.08 -2.25
CA ILE A 105 -4.28 -14.47 -3.47
C ILE A 105 -4.85 -15.87 -3.24
N ASN A 106 -6.08 -16.10 -3.71
CA ASN A 106 -6.72 -17.41 -3.68
C ASN A 106 -6.30 -18.23 -4.92
N PHE A 107 -5.99 -19.50 -4.72
CA PHE A 107 -5.65 -20.43 -5.79
C PHE A 107 -6.69 -21.55 -5.84
N PHE A 108 -7.04 -21.97 -7.06
CA PHE A 108 -8.01 -23.02 -7.33
C PHE A 108 -7.36 -24.15 -8.14
N PRO A 109 -6.77 -25.16 -7.47
CA PRO A 109 -6.17 -26.29 -8.16
C PRO A 109 -7.23 -27.22 -8.75
N ILE A 110 -7.22 -27.40 -10.07
CA ILE A 110 -8.17 -28.27 -10.80
C ILE A 110 -8.15 -29.69 -10.25
N SER A 111 -6.97 -30.24 -9.98
CA SER A 111 -6.80 -31.61 -9.46
C SER A 111 -7.30 -31.85 -8.03
N LYS A 112 -7.60 -30.79 -7.25
CA LYS A 112 -8.02 -30.93 -5.84
C LYS A 112 -9.46 -30.51 -5.57
N ILE A 113 -10.00 -29.59 -6.35
CA ILE A 113 -11.37 -29.12 -6.14
C ILE A 113 -12.32 -30.16 -6.74
N LEU A 114 -12.85 -31.01 -5.86
CA LEU A 114 -13.83 -32.02 -6.21
C LEU A 114 -15.22 -31.56 -5.76
N PHE A 115 -16.20 -31.74 -6.63
CA PHE A 115 -17.60 -31.52 -6.31
C PHE A 115 -18.35 -32.84 -6.33
N LYS A 116 -19.01 -33.17 -5.22
CA LYS A 116 -19.93 -34.31 -5.17
C LYS A 116 -21.34 -33.79 -5.42
N ARG A 117 -21.91 -34.18 -6.55
CA ARG A 117 -23.27 -33.78 -6.93
C ARG A 117 -24.28 -34.35 -5.93
N GLU A 118 -24.96 -33.47 -5.21
CA GLU A 118 -26.22 -33.84 -4.58
C GLU A 118 -27.33 -33.70 -5.63
N ASN A 119 -27.98 -34.81 -5.96
CA ASN A 119 -29.13 -34.78 -6.87
C ASN A 119 -30.31 -34.15 -6.13
N SER A 120 -30.45 -32.83 -6.22
CA SER A 120 -31.71 -32.16 -5.91
C SER A 120 -32.35 -31.70 -7.22
N ASN A 121 -33.23 -32.53 -7.78
CA ASN A 121 -34.17 -32.09 -8.81
C ASN A 121 -35.23 -31.23 -8.12
N LEU A 122 -34.87 -29.98 -7.81
CA LEU A 122 -35.75 -29.04 -7.16
C LEU A 122 -36.39 -28.16 -8.23
N ILE A 123 -37.70 -28.29 -8.37
CA ILE A 123 -38.51 -27.51 -9.30
C ILE A 123 -39.42 -26.62 -8.47
N ASP A 124 -39.20 -25.31 -8.53
CA ASP A 124 -40.00 -24.29 -7.87
C ASP A 124 -40.17 -23.12 -8.84
N ASN A 125 -41.41 -22.66 -9.05
CA ASN A 125 -41.71 -21.58 -9.99
C ASN A 125 -41.06 -20.24 -9.60
N ASN A 126 -40.68 -20.08 -8.34
CA ASN A 126 -39.99 -18.89 -7.84
C ASN A 126 -38.47 -18.93 -8.07
N ILE A 127 -37.94 -20.04 -8.58
CA ILE A 127 -36.53 -20.21 -8.91
C ILE A 127 -36.38 -20.03 -10.41
N LEU A 128 -35.57 -19.05 -10.82
CA LEU A 128 -35.25 -18.80 -12.22
C LEU A 128 -34.30 -19.85 -12.76
N SER A 129 -33.21 -20.11 -12.02
CA SER A 129 -32.19 -21.09 -12.39
C SER A 129 -31.26 -21.38 -11.21
N PHE A 130 -30.49 -22.44 -11.31
CA PHE A 130 -29.30 -22.64 -10.47
C PHE A 130 -28.13 -21.82 -11.03
N ALA A 131 -27.30 -21.27 -10.14
CA ALA A 131 -26.26 -20.34 -10.53
C ALA A 131 -25.12 -20.99 -11.34
N ASN A 132 -24.88 -22.30 -11.18
CA ASN A 132 -23.92 -23.05 -11.99
C ASN A 132 -24.44 -23.33 -13.41
N ASP A 133 -25.76 -23.40 -13.61
CA ASP A 133 -26.36 -23.77 -14.89
C ASP A 133 -26.38 -22.61 -15.90
N VAL A 134 -26.26 -21.37 -15.42
CA VAL A 134 -26.19 -20.15 -16.26
C VAL A 134 -24.77 -19.76 -16.65
N ILE A 135 -23.78 -20.61 -16.34
CA ILE A 135 -22.36 -20.37 -16.59
C ILE A 135 -21.86 -21.29 -17.69
N THR A 136 -21.15 -20.70 -18.64
CA THR A 136 -20.42 -21.40 -19.70
C THR A 136 -18.92 -21.38 -19.38
N CYS A 137 -18.30 -22.56 -19.35
CA CYS A 137 -16.85 -22.74 -19.19
C CYS A 137 -16.40 -24.09 -19.77
N ASP A 138 -15.10 -24.28 -19.93
CA ASP A 138 -14.54 -25.57 -20.34
C ASP A 138 -14.80 -26.67 -19.28
N ASP A 139 -14.89 -27.92 -19.73
CA ASP A 139 -15.24 -29.07 -18.89
C ASP A 139 -14.29 -29.25 -17.69
N GLU A 140 -13.00 -28.91 -17.85
CA GLU A 140 -12.00 -28.99 -16.81
C GLU A 140 -12.27 -28.04 -15.63
N TYR A 141 -12.99 -26.94 -15.84
CA TYR A 141 -13.31 -25.96 -14.81
C TYR A 141 -14.66 -26.21 -14.12
N LYS A 142 -15.50 -27.11 -14.64
CA LYS A 142 -16.87 -27.36 -14.14
C LYS A 142 -16.91 -27.69 -12.65
N ASN A 143 -15.94 -28.45 -12.14
CA ASN A 143 -15.91 -28.78 -10.71
C ASN A 143 -15.71 -27.55 -9.82
N ILE A 144 -14.91 -26.58 -10.27
CA ILE A 144 -14.69 -25.32 -9.56
C ILE A 144 -15.99 -24.50 -9.53
N ILE A 145 -16.68 -24.42 -10.67
CA ILE A 145 -17.97 -23.72 -10.78
C ILE A 145 -19.02 -24.36 -9.88
N ASN A 146 -19.17 -25.68 -9.97
CA ASN A 146 -20.13 -26.41 -9.15
C ASN A 146 -19.81 -26.28 -7.65
N TYR A 147 -18.53 -26.30 -7.27
CA TYR A 147 -18.12 -26.08 -5.89
C TYR A 147 -18.63 -24.74 -5.33
N PHE A 148 -18.52 -23.66 -6.10
CA PHE A 148 -18.98 -22.35 -5.65
C PHE A 148 -20.49 -22.13 -5.78
N LEU A 149 -21.13 -22.73 -6.79
CA LEU A 149 -22.43 -22.26 -7.28
C LEU A 149 -23.52 -23.32 -7.33
N ALA A 150 -23.22 -24.62 -7.21
CA ALA A 150 -24.25 -25.66 -7.29
C ALA A 150 -25.29 -25.58 -6.16
N ASN A 151 -24.90 -25.07 -4.99
CA ASN A 151 -25.84 -24.81 -3.89
C ASN A 151 -26.36 -23.36 -3.88
N THR A 152 -26.35 -22.69 -5.03
CA THR A 152 -26.82 -21.30 -5.19
C THR A 152 -27.95 -21.23 -6.21
N VAL A 153 -29.02 -20.55 -5.83
CA VAL A 153 -30.26 -20.40 -6.59
C VAL A 153 -30.47 -18.93 -6.95
N ILE A 154 -30.93 -18.66 -8.17
CA ILE A 154 -31.24 -17.33 -8.67
C ILE A 154 -32.76 -17.11 -8.66
N CYS A 155 -33.21 -15.96 -8.17
CA CYS A 155 -34.62 -15.51 -8.18
C CYS A 155 -34.71 -14.03 -8.62
N ASP A 156 -35.93 -13.52 -8.85
CA ASP A 156 -36.11 -12.16 -9.35
C ASP A 156 -35.75 -11.09 -8.29
N ASP A 157 -36.36 -11.17 -7.10
CA ASP A 157 -36.29 -10.12 -6.08
C ASP A 157 -36.08 -10.64 -4.64
N LEU A 158 -35.85 -9.72 -3.70
CA LEU A 158 -35.52 -10.03 -2.32
C LEU A 158 -36.70 -10.65 -1.55
N ASP A 159 -37.94 -10.27 -1.86
CA ASP A 159 -39.13 -10.84 -1.21
C ASP A 159 -39.30 -12.31 -1.58
N ILE A 160 -39.06 -12.66 -2.85
CA ILE A 160 -39.00 -14.03 -3.34
C ILE A 160 -37.83 -14.78 -2.67
N ALA A 161 -36.66 -14.14 -2.57
CA ALA A 161 -35.50 -14.74 -1.91
C ALA A 161 -35.82 -15.12 -0.45
N LEU A 162 -36.48 -14.24 0.31
CA LEU A 162 -36.90 -14.50 1.69
C LEU A 162 -37.92 -15.65 1.78
N LYS A 163 -38.89 -15.71 0.85
CA LYS A 163 -39.85 -16.82 0.78
C LYS A 163 -39.16 -18.16 0.52
N LEU A 164 -38.24 -18.20 -0.44
CA LEU A 164 -37.45 -19.39 -0.78
C LEU A 164 -36.56 -19.84 0.39
N SER A 165 -35.87 -18.90 1.03
CA SER A 165 -35.02 -19.14 2.21
C SER A 165 -35.82 -19.80 3.34
N ASN A 166 -37.00 -19.26 3.67
CA ASN A 166 -37.87 -19.83 4.70
C ASN A 166 -38.44 -21.20 4.28
N LYS A 167 -38.94 -21.33 3.04
CA LYS A 167 -39.54 -22.57 2.52
C LYS A 167 -38.55 -23.74 2.55
N TYR A 168 -37.30 -23.48 2.17
CA TYR A 168 -36.25 -24.49 2.11
C TYR A 168 -35.34 -24.49 3.34
N LYS A 169 -35.73 -23.82 4.42
CA LYS A 169 -35.00 -23.77 5.71
C LYS A 169 -33.51 -23.46 5.53
N ASN A 170 -33.19 -22.46 4.71
CA ASN A 170 -31.84 -22.03 4.38
C ASN A 170 -30.92 -23.11 3.78
N ARG A 171 -31.48 -24.16 3.17
CA ARG A 171 -30.67 -25.21 2.50
C ARG A 171 -29.76 -24.62 1.40
N PHE A 172 -30.28 -23.67 0.63
CA PHE A 172 -29.60 -23.06 -0.50
C PHE A 172 -29.15 -21.64 -0.17
N ARG A 173 -28.04 -21.22 -0.79
CA ARG A 173 -27.74 -19.81 -0.96
C ARG A 173 -28.65 -19.27 -2.05
N ILE A 174 -29.23 -18.09 -1.87
CA ILE A 174 -30.16 -17.50 -2.83
C ILE A 174 -29.62 -16.12 -3.22
N VAL A 175 -29.68 -15.79 -4.50
CA VAL A 175 -29.31 -14.48 -5.04
C VAL A 175 -30.44 -13.93 -5.91
N THR A 176 -30.67 -12.63 -5.85
CA THR A 176 -31.61 -11.91 -6.71
C THR A 176 -30.94 -11.46 -8.01
N LEU A 177 -31.71 -11.14 -9.06
CA LEU A 177 -31.15 -10.52 -10.27
C LEU A 177 -30.43 -9.20 -9.96
N ASP A 178 -30.87 -8.52 -8.90
CA ASP A 178 -30.26 -7.29 -8.40
C ASP A 178 -29.02 -7.48 -7.52
N GLY A 179 -28.62 -8.73 -7.26
CA GLY A 179 -27.40 -9.04 -6.53
C GLY A 179 -27.55 -9.04 -5.00
N ASP A 180 -28.77 -9.01 -4.46
CA ASP A 180 -28.97 -9.27 -3.04
C ASP A 180 -28.81 -10.77 -2.78
N VAL A 181 -28.12 -11.13 -1.70
CA VAL A 181 -27.73 -12.50 -1.38
C VAL A 181 -28.25 -12.89 0.00
N ILE A 182 -28.90 -14.05 0.09
CA ILE A 182 -29.19 -14.76 1.34
C ILE A 182 -28.33 -16.01 1.37
N ASN A 183 -27.41 -16.10 2.33
CA ASN A 183 -26.54 -17.27 2.48
C ASN A 183 -27.28 -18.43 3.16
N SER A 184 -26.83 -19.66 2.92
CA SER A 184 -27.38 -20.87 3.55
C SER A 184 -27.24 -20.90 5.08
N TRP A 185 -26.33 -20.09 5.65
CA TRP A 185 -26.23 -19.91 7.10
C TRP A 185 -27.12 -18.78 7.65
N GLY A 186 -27.89 -18.11 6.79
CA GLY A 186 -28.93 -17.15 7.16
C GLY A 186 -28.54 -15.67 7.10
N SER A 187 -27.30 -15.32 6.73
CA SER A 187 -26.98 -13.90 6.52
C SER A 187 -27.57 -13.35 5.23
N ILE A 188 -27.90 -12.06 5.29
CA ILE A 188 -28.46 -11.30 4.18
C ILE A 188 -27.50 -10.16 3.86
N SER A 189 -27.10 -10.07 2.60
CA SER A 189 -26.24 -9.02 2.07
C SER A 189 -26.95 -8.35 0.90
N GLY A 190 -27.10 -7.03 0.94
CA GLY A 190 -27.75 -6.28 -0.13
C GLY A 190 -27.30 -4.82 -0.13
N GLY A 191 -27.69 -4.09 -1.16
CA GLY A 191 -27.41 -2.66 -1.28
C GLY A 191 -27.00 -2.20 -2.67
N TYR A 192 -26.71 -0.90 -2.78
CA TYR A 192 -26.37 -0.28 -4.06
C TYR A 192 -24.86 -0.24 -4.28
N LYS A 193 -24.39 -0.88 -5.36
CA LYS A 193 -23.02 -0.76 -5.86
C LYS A 193 -23.02 0.13 -7.10
N SER A 194 -22.30 1.24 -7.06
CA SER A 194 -22.20 2.16 -8.20
C SER A 194 -21.58 1.45 -9.42
N SER A 195 -22.33 1.43 -10.52
CA SER A 195 -21.89 0.87 -11.81
C SER A 195 -20.63 1.57 -12.37
N LYS A 196 -20.34 2.81 -11.95
CA LYS A 196 -19.20 3.60 -12.45
C LYS A 196 -17.81 3.05 -12.11
N SER A 197 -17.67 2.09 -11.19
CA SER A 197 -16.37 1.56 -10.77
C SER A 197 -16.25 0.03 -10.78
N SER A 198 -17.25 -0.68 -11.32
CA SER A 198 -17.25 -2.15 -11.38
C SER A 198 -17.33 -2.62 -12.83
N PHE A 199 -16.23 -2.41 -13.55
CA PHE A 199 -16.02 -3.14 -14.80
C PHE A 199 -15.88 -4.63 -14.43
N SER A 200 -16.89 -5.44 -14.73
CA SER A 200 -16.86 -6.86 -14.38
C SER A 200 -15.71 -7.55 -15.11
N ILE A 201 -15.00 -8.40 -14.38
CA ILE A 201 -13.86 -9.17 -14.89
C ILE A 201 -14.34 -10.32 -15.79
N ILE A 202 -15.60 -10.72 -15.62
CA ILE A 202 -16.25 -11.85 -16.28
C ILE A 202 -16.30 -11.64 -17.80
N GLY A 203 -15.84 -12.64 -18.56
CA GLY A 203 -16.06 -12.70 -20.00
C GLY A 203 -15.29 -11.69 -20.86
N ARG A 204 -14.32 -10.94 -20.32
CA ARG A 204 -13.59 -9.89 -21.08
C ARG A 204 -12.83 -10.43 -22.29
N LYS A 205 -12.16 -11.58 -22.14
CA LYS A 205 -11.44 -12.24 -23.24
C LYS A 205 -12.41 -12.72 -24.32
N GLN A 206 -13.55 -13.26 -23.90
CA GLN A 206 -14.59 -13.69 -24.84
C GLN A 206 -15.20 -12.50 -25.58
N GLN A 207 -15.58 -11.43 -24.88
CA GLN A 207 -16.09 -10.21 -25.49
C GLN A 207 -15.09 -9.62 -26.49
N LEU A 208 -13.79 -9.63 -26.17
CA LEU A 208 -12.74 -9.23 -27.10
C LEU A 208 -12.73 -10.10 -28.36
N ASN A 209 -12.76 -11.42 -28.21
CA ASN A 209 -12.76 -12.36 -29.33
C ASN A 209 -14.01 -12.23 -30.20
N GLU A 210 -15.19 -12.10 -29.59
CA GLU A 210 -16.47 -11.86 -30.28
C GLU A 210 -16.42 -10.55 -31.06
N THR A 211 -15.93 -9.47 -30.43
CA THR A 211 -15.80 -8.16 -31.08
C THR A 211 -14.83 -8.22 -32.27
N LEU A 212 -13.72 -8.95 -32.14
CA LEU A 212 -12.77 -9.17 -33.23
C LEU A 212 -13.40 -9.95 -34.39
N SER A 213 -14.16 -11.00 -34.10
CA SER A 213 -14.88 -11.78 -35.12
C SER A 213 -15.95 -10.94 -35.84
N VAL A 214 -16.65 -10.08 -35.12
CA VAL A 214 -17.60 -9.12 -35.72
C VAL A 214 -16.88 -8.15 -36.66
N ILE A 215 -15.72 -7.61 -36.27
CA ILE A 215 -14.91 -6.73 -37.12
C ILE A 215 -14.49 -7.47 -38.40
N GLU A 216 -13.98 -8.70 -38.29
CA GLU A 216 -13.56 -9.50 -39.44
C GLU A 216 -14.73 -9.73 -40.44
N ASN A 217 -15.93 -10.01 -39.92
CA ASN A 217 -17.13 -10.14 -40.75
C ASN A 217 -17.51 -8.82 -41.46
N LEU A 218 -17.41 -7.69 -40.76
CA LEU A 218 -17.68 -6.37 -41.34
C LEU A 218 -16.65 -5.99 -42.41
N GLU A 219 -15.37 -6.27 -42.20
CA GLU A 219 -14.29 -6.05 -43.17
C GLU A 219 -14.49 -6.91 -44.43
N ASN A 220 -14.87 -8.19 -44.26
CA ASN A 220 -15.20 -9.07 -45.38
C ASN A 220 -16.39 -8.54 -46.20
N ASN A 221 -17.41 -7.98 -45.54
CA ASN A 221 -18.53 -7.34 -46.22
C ASN A 221 -18.12 -6.08 -46.99
N LEU A 222 -17.25 -5.24 -46.43
CA LEU A 222 -16.69 -4.09 -47.16
C LEU A 222 -15.94 -4.52 -48.41
N LYS A 223 -15.11 -5.57 -48.32
CA LYS A 223 -14.35 -6.10 -49.46
C LYS A 223 -15.25 -6.64 -50.58
N LYS A 224 -16.34 -7.32 -50.22
CA LYS A 224 -17.35 -7.76 -51.21
C LYS A 224 -18.02 -6.57 -51.90
N ASN A 225 -18.38 -5.53 -51.14
CA ASN A 225 -19.01 -4.34 -51.70
C ASN A 225 -18.05 -3.53 -52.59
N SER A 226 -16.77 -3.42 -52.23
CA SER A 226 -15.78 -2.73 -53.05
C SER A 226 -15.55 -3.43 -54.39
N ASN A 227 -15.49 -4.77 -54.39
CA ASN A 227 -15.37 -5.54 -55.64
C ASN A 227 -16.57 -5.30 -56.55
N ARG A 228 -17.79 -5.34 -56.00
CA ARG A 228 -19.02 -5.09 -56.76
C ARG A 228 -19.09 -3.68 -57.36
N ILE A 229 -18.55 -2.67 -56.66
CA ILE A 229 -18.42 -1.31 -57.20
C ILE A 229 -17.43 -1.29 -58.38
N SER A 230 -16.31 -2.01 -58.29
CA SER A 230 -15.34 -2.13 -59.37
C SER A 230 -15.95 -2.79 -60.61
N ASP A 231 -16.70 -3.88 -60.43
CA ASP A 231 -17.37 -4.59 -61.54
C ASP A 231 -18.37 -3.68 -62.26
N ILE A 232 -19.17 -2.90 -61.51
CA ILE A 232 -20.12 -1.94 -62.07
C ILE A 232 -19.39 -0.85 -62.88
N LYS A 233 -18.25 -0.35 -62.40
CA LYS A 233 -17.43 0.64 -63.15
C LYS A 233 -16.93 0.08 -64.49
N ASN A 234 -16.47 -1.17 -64.50
CA ASN A 234 -16.03 -1.82 -65.73
C ASN A 234 -17.18 -1.97 -66.74
N ASN A 235 -18.37 -2.36 -66.28
CA ASN A 235 -19.57 -2.45 -67.12
C ASN A 235 -19.99 -1.08 -67.69
N ILE A 236 -19.84 0.00 -66.92
CA ILE A 236 -20.12 1.36 -67.41
C ILE A 236 -19.17 1.74 -68.55
N ASN A 237 -17.87 1.44 -68.43
CA ASN A 237 -16.91 1.74 -69.48
C ASN A 237 -17.22 0.96 -70.77
N LEU A 238 -17.54 -0.33 -70.66
CA LEU A 238 -17.99 -1.16 -71.78
C LEU A 238 -19.23 -0.57 -72.47
N ASN A 239 -20.23 -0.15 -71.70
CA ASN A 239 -21.44 0.46 -72.28
C ASN A 239 -21.16 1.82 -72.94
N LYS A 240 -20.21 2.61 -72.43
CA LYS A 240 -19.78 3.86 -73.09
C LYS A 240 -19.11 3.60 -74.44
N GLU A 241 -18.27 2.57 -74.53
CA GLU A 241 -17.67 2.16 -75.81
C GLU A 241 -18.74 1.68 -76.79
N ASN A 242 -19.69 0.86 -76.35
CA ASN A 242 -20.81 0.42 -77.19
C ASN A 242 -21.65 1.60 -77.72
N LEU A 243 -21.91 2.61 -76.88
CA LEU A 243 -22.62 3.82 -77.30
C LEU A 243 -21.85 4.59 -78.39
N LEU A 244 -20.53 4.72 -78.24
CA LEU A 244 -19.70 5.38 -79.25
C LEU A 244 -19.76 4.64 -80.59
N ASN A 245 -19.72 3.30 -80.55
CA ASN A 245 -19.84 2.48 -81.75
C ASN A 245 -21.22 2.66 -82.42
N LEU A 246 -22.31 2.60 -81.66
CA LEU A 246 -23.67 2.84 -82.16
C LEU A 246 -23.84 4.23 -82.77
N LYS A 247 -23.23 5.27 -82.17
CA LYS A 247 -23.24 6.63 -82.74
C LYS A 247 -22.51 6.68 -84.08
N SER A 248 -21.35 6.03 -84.19
CA SER A 248 -20.60 5.94 -85.44
C SER A 248 -21.42 5.23 -86.53
N GLU A 249 -22.07 4.12 -86.20
CA GLU A 249 -22.93 3.39 -87.15
C GLU A 249 -24.12 4.24 -87.60
N LYS A 250 -24.75 4.99 -86.69
CA LYS A 250 -25.82 5.93 -87.01
C LYS A 250 -25.34 7.01 -87.99
N ASP A 251 -24.19 7.62 -87.74
CA ASP A 251 -23.62 8.64 -88.62
C ASP A 251 -23.32 8.08 -90.03
N ASP A 252 -22.75 6.86 -90.11
CA ASP A 252 -22.50 6.18 -91.39
C ASP A 252 -23.79 5.88 -92.16
N THR A 253 -24.86 5.47 -91.48
CA THR A 253 -26.17 5.25 -92.11
C THR A 253 -26.81 6.55 -92.58
N ASN A 254 -26.71 7.64 -91.82
CA ASN A 254 -27.19 8.96 -92.24
C ASN A 254 -26.49 9.44 -93.52
N LEU A 255 -25.18 9.22 -93.64
CA LEU A 255 -24.43 9.54 -94.87
C LEU A 255 -24.93 8.74 -96.09
N LYS A 256 -25.29 7.47 -95.90
CA LYS A 256 -25.89 6.65 -96.97
C LYS A 256 -27.25 7.20 -97.40
N ILE A 257 -28.09 7.61 -96.45
CA ILE A 257 -29.41 8.19 -96.75
C ILE A 257 -29.28 9.47 -97.57
N ASP A 258 -28.38 10.37 -97.17
CA ASP A 258 -28.10 11.59 -97.91
C ASP A 258 -27.66 11.30 -99.35
N SER A 259 -26.85 10.25 -99.55
CA SER A 259 -26.44 9.82 -100.90
C SER A 259 -27.61 9.29 -101.74
N LEU A 260 -28.51 8.51 -101.14
CA LEU A 260 -29.68 7.96 -101.80
C LEU A 260 -30.70 9.06 -102.13
N GLN A 261 -30.92 10.02 -101.24
CA GLN A 261 -31.77 11.19 -101.49
C GLN A 261 -31.26 12.01 -102.67
N LYS A 262 -29.95 12.25 -102.78
CA LYS A 262 -29.36 12.91 -103.96
C LYS A 262 -29.62 12.15 -105.26
N LEU A 263 -29.58 10.82 -105.21
CA LEU A 263 -29.88 9.97 -106.37
C LEU A 263 -31.35 10.10 -106.79
N ILE A 264 -32.27 10.15 -105.82
CA ILE A 264 -33.70 10.35 -106.05
C ILE A 264 -33.96 11.70 -106.70
N TYR A 265 -33.42 12.79 -106.15
CA TYR A 265 -33.58 14.12 -106.73
C TYR A 265 -33.10 14.18 -108.18
N LYS A 266 -31.99 13.50 -108.49
CA LYS A 266 -31.49 13.39 -109.86
C LYS A 266 -32.47 12.64 -110.76
N ASN A 267 -32.98 11.50 -110.31
CA ASN A 267 -33.93 10.70 -111.08
C ASN A 267 -35.27 11.44 -111.28
N GLU A 268 -35.78 12.15 -110.27
CA GLU A 268 -36.98 13.00 -110.39
C GLU A 268 -36.78 14.11 -111.42
N PHE A 269 -35.60 14.73 -111.44
CA PHE A 269 -35.25 15.73 -112.45
C PHE A 269 -35.20 15.12 -113.86
N ASP A 270 -34.59 13.94 -114.02
CA ASP A 270 -34.54 13.23 -115.31
C ASP A 270 -35.94 12.84 -115.79
N ILE A 271 -36.85 12.44 -114.89
CA ILE A 271 -38.26 12.15 -115.22
C ILE A 271 -38.98 13.39 -115.70
N ASN A 272 -38.84 14.52 -115.00
CA ASN A 272 -39.47 15.77 -115.42
C ASN A 272 -39.02 16.15 -116.84
N ASN A 273 -37.72 16.06 -117.13
CA ASN A 273 -37.19 16.32 -118.47
C ASN A 273 -37.75 15.36 -119.53
N ILE A 274 -37.96 14.08 -119.18
CA ILE A 274 -38.56 13.09 -120.09
C ILE A 274 -40.04 13.40 -120.29
N SER A 275 -40.76 13.77 -119.24
CA SER A 275 -42.19 14.11 -119.32
C SER A 275 -42.44 15.34 -120.19
N GLU A 276 -41.61 16.38 -120.08
CA GLU A 276 -41.67 17.55 -120.97
C GLU A 276 -41.48 17.16 -122.44
N LYS A 277 -40.53 16.26 -122.73
CA LYS A 277 -40.33 15.74 -124.09
C LYS A 277 -41.51 14.91 -124.59
N ILE A 278 -42.12 14.11 -123.72
CA ILE A 278 -43.33 13.35 -124.06
C ILE A 278 -44.46 14.32 -124.43
N ASP A 279 -44.66 15.37 -123.63
CA ASP A 279 -45.67 16.39 -123.87
C ASP A 279 -45.40 17.19 -125.17
N GLU A 280 -44.14 17.52 -125.45
CA GLU A 280 -43.72 18.12 -126.73
C GLU A 280 -44.08 17.22 -127.93
N ILE A 281 -43.77 15.92 -127.84
CA ILE A 281 -44.06 14.95 -128.90
C ILE A 281 -45.56 14.73 -129.06
N ALA A 282 -46.32 14.68 -127.96
CA ALA A 282 -47.78 14.57 -127.96
C ALA A 282 -48.45 15.80 -128.60
N ASN A 283 -48.00 17.00 -128.26
CA ASN A 283 -48.45 18.24 -128.92
C ASN A 283 -48.12 18.27 -130.41
N TYR A 284 -46.97 17.71 -130.82
CA TYR A 284 -46.64 17.54 -132.24
C TYR A 284 -47.53 16.52 -132.95
N LYS A 285 -48.02 15.47 -132.25
CA LYS A 285 -48.99 14.47 -132.77
C LYS A 285 -50.33 15.11 -133.08
N GLU A 286 -50.80 16.00 -132.21
CA GLU A 286 -52.13 16.61 -132.31
C GLU A 286 -52.21 17.67 -133.43
N ASN A 287 -51.08 18.30 -133.77
CA ASN A 287 -51.02 19.43 -134.72
C ASN A 287 -50.65 19.06 -136.18
N HIS A 288 -50.28 17.81 -136.50
CA HIS A 288 -49.84 17.42 -137.85
C HIS A 288 -50.42 16.07 -138.34
N TYR A 289 -51.10 16.09 -139.50
CA TYR A 289 -51.69 14.92 -140.20
C TYR A 289 -50.68 13.92 -140.81
N GLY A 290 -49.44 13.89 -140.32
CA GLY A 290 -48.36 13.03 -140.78
C GLY A 290 -47.62 12.41 -139.61
N PHE A 291 -48.30 11.57 -138.84
CA PHE A 291 -47.68 10.81 -137.77
C PHE A 291 -47.00 9.56 -138.36
N ASN A 292 -45.66 9.56 -138.43
CA ASN A 292 -44.89 8.42 -138.95
C ASN A 292 -44.77 7.29 -137.90
N SER A 293 -44.84 6.03 -138.35
CA SER A 293 -44.67 4.79 -137.55
C SER A 293 -43.44 4.80 -136.63
N ASP A 294 -42.37 5.51 -136.99
CA ASP A 294 -41.15 5.59 -136.19
C ASP A 294 -41.33 6.43 -134.91
N LYS A 295 -42.12 7.51 -134.97
CA LYS A 295 -42.43 8.32 -133.77
C LYS A 295 -43.38 7.60 -132.82
N GLU A 296 -44.23 6.71 -133.33
CA GLU A 296 -45.14 5.91 -132.51
C GLU A 296 -44.39 4.81 -131.74
N LYS A 297 -43.36 4.21 -132.36
CA LYS A 297 -42.41 3.34 -131.67
C LYS A 297 -41.56 4.09 -130.65
N GLU A 298 -41.16 5.33 -130.96
CA GLU A 298 -40.43 6.18 -130.02
C GLU A 298 -41.27 6.53 -128.78
N LEU A 299 -42.55 6.87 -128.99
CA LEU A 299 -43.51 7.14 -127.91
C LEU A 299 -43.74 5.91 -127.02
N LEU A 300 -43.88 4.72 -127.62
CA LEU A 300 -44.03 3.46 -126.87
C LEU A 300 -42.76 3.16 -126.04
N LEU A 301 -41.58 3.39 -126.62
CA LEU A 301 -40.29 3.24 -125.92
C LEU A 301 -40.16 4.20 -124.74
N TYR A 302 -40.63 5.45 -124.87
CA TYR A 302 -40.64 6.41 -123.77
C TYR A 302 -41.67 6.03 -122.68
N HIS A 303 -42.81 5.44 -123.06
CA HIS A 303 -43.78 4.92 -122.11
C HIS A 303 -43.23 3.73 -121.31
N ASP A 304 -42.57 2.77 -121.96
CA ASP A 304 -41.94 1.63 -121.29
C ASP A 304 -40.81 2.09 -120.36
N LYS A 305 -39.99 3.05 -120.80
CA LYS A 305 -38.97 3.69 -119.94
C LYS A 305 -39.59 4.40 -118.73
N SER A 306 -40.70 5.12 -118.92
CA SER A 306 -41.41 5.78 -117.83
C SER A 306 -41.97 4.78 -116.81
N ALA A 307 -42.49 3.64 -117.28
CA ALA A 307 -42.96 2.56 -116.42
C ALA A 307 -41.82 1.93 -115.60
N ASP A 308 -40.70 1.59 -116.24
CA ASP A 308 -39.51 1.06 -115.56
C ASP A 308 -38.96 2.02 -114.50
N ILE A 309 -38.97 3.33 -114.81
CA ILE A 309 -38.54 4.37 -113.89
C ILE A 309 -39.50 4.51 -112.69
N ASN A 310 -40.81 4.43 -112.92
CA ASN A 310 -41.81 4.45 -111.84
C ASN A 310 -41.69 3.21 -110.93
N ASP A 311 -41.38 2.04 -111.47
CA ASP A 311 -41.13 0.83 -110.69
C ASP A 311 -39.82 0.91 -109.88
N THR A 312 -38.80 1.60 -110.41
CA THR A 312 -37.58 1.88 -109.64
C THR A 312 -37.82 2.90 -108.53
N ILE A 313 -38.58 3.96 -108.79
CA ILE A 313 -39.00 4.91 -107.74
C ILE A 313 -39.78 4.21 -106.63
N SER A 314 -40.72 3.33 -106.99
CA SER A 314 -41.54 2.62 -106.01
C SER A 314 -40.70 1.71 -105.11
N ARG A 315 -39.69 1.02 -105.67
CA ARG A 315 -38.72 0.24 -104.89
C ARG A 315 -37.87 1.11 -103.97
N ILE A 316 -37.35 2.22 -104.48
CA ILE A 316 -36.54 3.15 -103.69
C ILE A 316 -37.36 3.77 -102.55
N ASN A 317 -38.63 4.09 -102.78
CA ASN A 317 -39.52 4.60 -101.73
C ASN A 317 -39.80 3.59 -100.61
N LEU A 318 -39.87 2.29 -100.94
CA LEU A 318 -39.96 1.24 -99.94
C LEU A 318 -38.67 1.16 -99.10
N GLU A 319 -37.50 1.17 -99.75
CA GLU A 319 -36.21 1.19 -99.05
C GLU A 319 -36.07 2.43 -98.14
N ILE A 320 -36.50 3.61 -98.59
CA ILE A 320 -36.51 4.84 -97.76
C ILE A 320 -37.38 4.65 -96.51
N ASN A 321 -38.56 4.05 -96.65
CA ASN A 321 -39.45 3.85 -95.50
C ASN A 321 -38.88 2.85 -94.50
N GLU A 322 -38.24 1.78 -94.97
CA GLU A 322 -37.53 0.84 -94.09
C GLU A 322 -36.41 1.55 -93.33
N ILE A 323 -35.61 2.36 -94.03
CA ILE A 323 -34.52 3.11 -93.41
C ILE A 323 -35.04 4.18 -92.42
N LYS A 324 -36.15 4.86 -92.74
CA LYS A 324 -36.79 5.82 -91.81
C LYS A 324 -37.27 5.14 -90.53
N ASN A 325 -37.83 3.94 -90.63
CA ASN A 325 -38.23 3.18 -89.45
C ASN A 325 -37.01 2.79 -88.59
N PHE A 326 -35.92 2.36 -89.24
CA PHE A 326 -34.67 2.03 -88.53
C PHE A 326 -34.06 3.24 -87.83
N ILE A 327 -34.08 4.43 -88.44
CA ILE A 327 -33.66 5.68 -87.78
C ILE A 327 -34.53 5.96 -86.55
N SER A 328 -35.85 5.80 -86.65
CA SER A 328 -36.75 6.06 -85.52
C SER A 328 -36.48 5.14 -84.33
N GLU A 329 -36.09 3.88 -84.57
CA GLU A 329 -35.65 2.97 -83.52
C GLU A 329 -34.31 3.42 -82.90
N LEU A 330 -33.32 3.78 -83.73
CA LEU A 330 -32.04 4.30 -83.23
C LEU A 330 -32.17 5.60 -82.43
N GLU A 331 -33.09 6.49 -82.80
CA GLU A 331 -33.38 7.71 -82.04
C GLU A 331 -33.97 7.40 -80.67
N LYS A 332 -34.84 6.41 -80.56
CA LYS A 332 -35.37 5.96 -79.25
C LYS A 332 -34.26 5.40 -78.37
N ASP A 333 -33.39 4.56 -78.94
CA ASP A 333 -32.26 3.99 -78.20
C ASP A 333 -31.26 5.07 -77.76
N GLU A 334 -30.99 6.06 -78.61
CA GLU A 334 -30.16 7.22 -78.26
C GLU A 334 -30.73 7.98 -77.05
N ILE A 335 -32.04 8.26 -77.05
CA ILE A 335 -32.71 8.95 -75.93
C ILE A 335 -32.59 8.14 -74.63
N ILE A 336 -32.76 6.81 -74.70
CA ILE A 336 -32.63 5.93 -73.52
C ILE A 336 -31.20 6.01 -72.97
N VAL A 337 -30.18 5.97 -73.83
CA VAL A 337 -28.80 6.04 -73.38
C VAL A 337 -28.43 7.41 -72.82
N ILE A 338 -28.91 8.50 -73.42
CA ILE A 338 -28.71 9.87 -72.89
C ILE A 338 -29.29 9.98 -71.48
N ASN A 339 -30.53 9.53 -71.26
CA ASN A 339 -31.15 9.58 -69.94
C ASN A 339 -30.37 8.76 -68.90
N ASN A 340 -29.83 7.60 -69.29
CA ASN A 340 -29.00 6.78 -68.42
C ASN A 340 -27.66 7.48 -68.09
N LEU A 341 -27.03 8.14 -69.06
CA LEU A 341 -25.82 8.93 -68.83
C LEU A 341 -26.06 10.07 -67.86
N ASP A 342 -27.15 10.82 -68.03
CA ASP A 342 -27.53 11.92 -67.14
C ASP A 342 -27.75 11.44 -65.70
N SER A 343 -28.41 10.28 -65.53
CA SER A 343 -28.60 9.66 -64.21
C SER A 343 -27.26 9.31 -63.55
N ILE A 344 -26.36 8.69 -64.31
CA ILE A 344 -25.04 8.28 -63.81
C ILE A 344 -24.17 9.49 -63.48
N GLU A 345 -24.23 10.56 -64.27
CA GLU A 345 -23.48 11.79 -64.02
C GLU A 345 -23.93 12.49 -62.74
N ARG A 346 -25.24 12.52 -62.47
CA ARG A 346 -25.76 12.99 -61.16
C ARG A 346 -25.24 12.15 -60.01
N ASP A 347 -25.23 10.83 -60.15
CA ASP A 347 -24.69 9.94 -59.12
C ASP A 347 -23.20 10.18 -58.88
N ILE A 348 -22.40 10.38 -59.93
CA ILE A 348 -20.97 10.72 -59.81
C ILE A 348 -20.79 12.03 -59.03
N ASN A 349 -21.55 13.07 -59.35
CA ASN A 349 -21.46 14.36 -58.66
C ASN A 349 -21.82 14.24 -57.17
N VAL A 350 -22.82 13.44 -56.82
CA VAL A 350 -23.16 13.13 -55.42
C VAL A 350 -22.00 12.40 -54.73
N LEU A 351 -21.37 11.45 -55.42
CA LEU A 351 -20.25 10.69 -54.89
C LEU A 351 -19.01 11.57 -54.67
N ASP A 352 -18.68 12.46 -55.60
CA ASP A 352 -17.53 13.35 -55.45
C ASP A 352 -17.71 14.36 -54.33
N ASN A 353 -18.92 14.91 -54.17
CA ASN A 353 -19.25 15.75 -53.01
C ASN A 353 -19.07 14.98 -51.69
N SER A 354 -19.54 13.73 -51.63
CA SER A 354 -19.36 12.89 -50.44
C SER A 354 -17.89 12.59 -50.16
N ARG A 355 -17.07 12.38 -51.20
CA ARG A 355 -15.63 12.13 -51.11
C ARG A 355 -14.90 13.34 -50.54
N ASN A 356 -15.26 14.54 -50.99
CA ASN A 356 -14.66 15.78 -50.51
C ASN A 356 -14.94 16.02 -49.03
N ILE A 357 -16.18 15.80 -48.57
CA ILE A 357 -16.55 15.88 -47.15
C ILE A 357 -15.73 14.87 -46.31
N LEU A 358 -15.55 13.65 -46.80
CA LEU A 358 -14.74 12.64 -46.11
C LEU A 358 -13.26 13.03 -46.03
N LEU A 359 -12.72 13.66 -47.08
CA LEU A 359 -11.35 14.16 -47.11
C LEU A 359 -11.13 15.30 -46.10
N GLU A 360 -12.07 16.24 -46.02
CA GLU A 360 -12.02 17.30 -45.00
C GLU A 360 -12.09 16.74 -43.58
N ASN A 361 -12.98 15.78 -43.34
CA ASN A 361 -13.09 15.10 -42.04
C ASN A 361 -11.81 14.34 -41.68
N LYS A 362 -11.18 13.67 -42.65
CA LYS A 362 -9.89 12.99 -42.46
C LYS A 362 -8.81 14.00 -42.06
N ASN A 363 -8.68 15.11 -42.78
CA ASN A 363 -7.69 16.14 -42.50
C ASN A 363 -7.92 16.79 -41.11
N SER A 364 -9.18 17.07 -40.75
CA SER A 364 -9.54 17.57 -39.42
C SER A 364 -9.11 16.61 -38.31
N ASN A 365 -9.35 15.31 -38.49
CA ASN A 365 -8.97 14.29 -37.52
C ASN A 365 -7.45 14.10 -37.42
N GLU A 366 -6.72 14.16 -38.54
CA GLU A 366 -5.25 14.10 -38.54
C GLU A 366 -4.66 15.27 -37.76
N ASN A 367 -5.22 16.48 -37.90
CA ASN A 367 -4.78 17.65 -37.13
C ASN A 367 -5.07 17.48 -35.63
N LYS A 368 -6.25 16.97 -35.25
CA LYS A 368 -6.57 16.66 -33.85
C LYS A 368 -5.63 15.60 -33.27
N LEU A 369 -5.28 14.59 -34.06
CA LEU A 369 -4.35 13.55 -33.65
C LEU A 369 -2.95 14.13 -33.40
N LYS A 370 -2.45 14.98 -34.30
CA LYS A 370 -1.16 15.67 -34.13
C LYS A 370 -1.12 16.50 -32.84
N LEU A 371 -2.16 17.27 -32.56
CA LEU A 371 -2.27 18.03 -31.31
C LEU A 371 -2.26 17.13 -30.07
N LYS A 372 -2.92 15.97 -30.13
CA LYS A 372 -2.93 15.03 -29.00
C LYS A 372 -1.58 14.35 -28.79
N VAL A 373 -0.84 14.10 -29.87
CA VAL A 373 0.53 13.57 -29.80
C VAL A 373 1.47 14.57 -29.13
N THR A 374 1.41 15.86 -29.51
CA THR A 374 2.24 16.90 -28.87
C THR A 374 1.91 17.06 -27.39
N GLU A 375 0.63 17.02 -27.00
CA GLU A 375 0.23 17.04 -25.58
C GLU A 375 0.76 15.83 -24.81
N LEU A 376 0.81 14.65 -25.43
CA LEU A 376 1.35 13.44 -24.80
C LEU A 376 2.87 13.55 -24.58
N GLU A 377 3.61 14.09 -25.54
CA GLU A 377 5.05 14.32 -25.42
C GLU A 377 5.35 15.29 -24.26
N GLU A 378 4.58 16.38 -24.13
CA GLU A 378 4.69 17.30 -22.99
C GLU A 378 4.41 16.62 -21.64
N PHE A 379 3.39 15.76 -21.57
CA PHE A 379 3.10 14.99 -20.35
C PHE A 379 4.20 13.98 -20.01
N GLU A 380 4.79 13.31 -21.01
CA GLU A 380 5.91 12.39 -20.79
C GLU A 380 7.14 13.11 -20.21
N GLU A 381 7.44 14.32 -20.71
CA GLU A 381 8.53 15.14 -20.19
C GLU A 381 8.28 15.58 -18.74
N GLN A 382 7.07 16.03 -18.42
CA GLN A 382 6.66 16.36 -17.05
C GLN A 382 6.77 15.14 -16.12
N LEU A 383 6.35 13.96 -16.57
CA LEU A 383 6.39 12.74 -15.78
C LEU A 383 7.84 12.31 -15.49
N LYS A 384 8.74 12.48 -16.46
CA LYS A 384 10.18 12.26 -16.30
C LYS A 384 10.80 13.21 -15.27
N ASN A 385 10.41 14.48 -15.30
CA ASN A 385 10.85 15.48 -14.32
C ASN A 385 10.37 15.11 -12.91
N ASN A 386 9.08 14.78 -12.75
CA ASN A 386 8.53 14.36 -11.46
C ASN A 386 9.20 13.11 -10.90
N LEU A 387 9.50 12.11 -11.74
CA LEU A 387 10.26 10.92 -11.32
C LEU A 387 11.67 11.26 -10.84
N SER A 388 12.32 12.26 -11.43
CA SER A 388 13.64 12.72 -10.99
C SER A 388 13.58 13.43 -9.63
N GLU A 389 12.51 14.19 -9.36
CA GLU A 389 12.28 14.83 -8.07
C GLU A 389 11.97 13.81 -6.97
N ILE A 390 11.11 12.82 -7.26
CA ILE A 390 10.82 11.73 -6.32
C ILE A 390 12.10 11.02 -5.88
N LYS A 391 13.00 10.69 -6.82
CA LYS A 391 14.30 10.08 -6.50
C LYS A 391 15.19 10.97 -5.62
N ARG A 392 15.11 12.29 -5.76
CA ARG A 392 15.84 13.23 -4.88
C ARG A 392 15.25 13.22 -3.47
N ILE A 393 13.92 13.22 -3.36
CA ILE A 393 13.21 13.17 -2.08
C ILE A 393 13.50 11.85 -1.34
N GLU A 394 13.49 10.72 -2.04
CA GLU A 394 13.83 9.40 -1.47
C GLU A 394 15.24 9.39 -0.87
N LYS A 395 16.25 9.93 -1.58
CA LYS A 395 17.61 10.06 -1.05
C LYS A 395 17.68 10.93 0.21
N ILE A 396 16.92 12.03 0.24
CA ILE A 396 16.87 12.91 1.41
C ILE A 396 16.23 12.19 2.60
N ASN A 397 15.19 11.40 2.39
CA ASN A 397 14.58 10.58 3.44
C ASN A 397 15.55 9.53 3.98
N ASP A 398 16.27 8.81 3.11
CA ASP A 398 17.28 7.83 3.54
C ASP A 398 18.36 8.50 4.43
N ASP A 399 18.84 9.68 4.03
CA ASP A 399 19.82 10.45 4.82
C ASP A 399 19.26 10.93 6.17
N LEU A 400 17.96 11.27 6.23
CA LEU A 400 17.28 11.67 7.46
C LEU A 400 17.10 10.47 8.40
N ASP A 401 16.72 9.30 7.88
CA ASP A 401 16.59 8.08 8.68
C ASP A 401 17.93 7.69 9.32
N ILE A 402 19.04 7.78 8.57
CA ILE A 402 20.39 7.54 9.12
C ILE A 402 20.72 8.53 10.25
N LYS A 403 20.28 9.80 10.15
CA LYS A 403 20.48 10.79 11.22
C LYS A 403 19.61 10.49 12.44
N ILE A 404 18.36 10.07 12.23
CA ILE A 404 17.43 9.68 13.30
C ILE A 404 18.01 8.48 14.07
N ASP A 405 18.54 7.47 13.39
CA ASP A 405 19.17 6.31 14.04
C ASP A 405 20.37 6.72 14.89
N LYS A 406 21.23 7.62 14.38
CA LYS A 406 22.39 8.15 15.14
C LYS A 406 21.95 8.90 16.40
N LEU A 407 20.91 9.73 16.31
CA LEU A 407 20.37 10.46 17.44
C LEU A 407 19.69 9.53 18.44
N THR A 408 18.97 8.52 17.97
CA THR A 408 18.31 7.53 18.85
C THR A 408 19.34 6.74 19.65
N ASN A 409 20.45 6.33 19.01
CA ASN A 409 21.55 5.66 19.69
C ASN A 409 22.25 6.56 20.72
N SER A 410 22.46 7.84 20.42
CA SER A 410 23.07 8.78 21.38
C SER A 410 22.15 9.07 22.58
N ILE A 411 20.84 9.15 22.36
CA ILE A 411 19.84 9.27 23.43
C ILE A 411 19.87 8.01 24.32
N GLY A 412 19.89 6.81 23.72
CA GLY A 412 20.01 5.55 24.47
C GLY A 412 21.24 5.51 25.36
N PHE A 413 22.40 5.87 24.81
CA PHE A 413 23.65 5.95 25.57
C PHE A 413 23.58 6.95 26.74
N ASN A 414 22.98 8.12 26.53
CA ASN A 414 22.79 9.12 27.58
C ASN A 414 21.82 8.65 28.67
N ILE A 415 20.76 7.92 28.33
CA ILE A 415 19.83 7.34 29.30
C ILE A 415 20.56 6.32 30.20
N ASP A 416 21.39 5.46 29.62
CA ASP A 416 22.13 4.46 30.38
C ASP A 416 23.22 5.09 31.27
N LEU A 417 23.91 6.11 30.77
CA LEU A 417 24.81 6.95 31.59
C LEU A 417 24.08 7.59 32.76
N LYS A 418 22.90 8.18 32.53
CA LYS A 418 22.09 8.79 33.58
C LYS A 418 21.68 7.77 34.64
N LYS A 419 21.24 6.57 34.24
CA LYS A 419 20.91 5.48 35.18
C LYS A 419 22.10 5.10 36.05
N ARG A 420 23.30 4.98 35.46
CA ARG A 420 24.52 4.68 36.20
C ARG A 420 24.86 5.78 37.22
N LEU A 421 24.80 7.04 36.79
CA LEU A 421 25.05 8.18 37.69
C LEU A 421 24.05 8.25 38.85
N VAL A 422 22.78 7.93 38.63
CA VAL A 422 21.77 7.87 39.70
C VAL A 422 22.11 6.76 40.69
N PHE A 423 22.45 5.57 40.19
CA PHE A 423 22.85 4.44 41.05
C PHE A 423 24.09 4.75 41.87
N ASP A 424 25.14 5.30 41.25
CA ASP A 424 26.37 5.68 41.94
C ASP A 424 26.09 6.75 43.01
N ASN A 425 25.19 7.71 42.72
CA ASN A 425 24.81 8.75 43.67
C ASN A 425 24.01 8.20 44.86
N GLU A 426 23.13 7.22 44.66
CA GLU A 426 22.44 6.50 45.73
C GLU A 426 23.44 5.74 46.62
N GLU A 427 24.42 5.05 46.03
CA GLU A 427 25.46 4.33 46.78
C GLU A 427 26.31 5.29 47.62
N ILE A 428 26.73 6.42 47.04
CA ILE A 428 27.48 7.47 47.74
C ILE A 428 26.64 8.05 48.89
N SER A 429 25.37 8.35 48.65
CA SER A 429 24.47 8.90 49.67
C SER A 429 24.30 7.93 50.85
N LYS A 430 24.19 6.63 50.57
CA LYS A 430 24.12 5.60 51.60
C LYS A 430 25.41 5.52 52.43
N ARG A 431 26.58 5.50 51.78
CA ARG A 431 27.88 5.52 52.47
C ARG A 431 28.06 6.77 53.32
N TYR A 432 27.60 7.92 52.83
CA TYR A 432 27.64 9.18 53.57
C TYR A 432 26.77 9.10 54.84
N SER A 433 25.56 8.56 54.74
CA SER A 433 24.68 8.35 55.91
C SER A 433 25.32 7.41 56.95
N GLU A 434 25.90 6.29 56.50
CA GLU A 434 26.58 5.33 57.39
C GLU A 434 27.80 5.95 58.09
N LEU A 435 28.58 6.77 57.37
CA LEU A 435 29.72 7.50 57.94
C LEU A 435 29.26 8.59 58.92
N SER A 436 28.17 9.29 58.62
CA SER A 436 27.60 10.32 59.49
C SER A 436 27.09 9.71 60.81
N GLU A 437 26.40 8.57 60.76
CA GLU A 437 26.01 7.83 61.97
C GLU A 437 27.22 7.41 62.81
N LYS A 438 28.26 6.85 62.16
CA LYS A 438 29.50 6.47 62.85
C LYS A 438 30.19 7.68 63.50
N SER A 439 30.25 8.81 62.80
CA SER A 439 30.79 10.06 63.34
C SER A 439 30.03 10.49 64.59
N LEU A 440 28.69 10.47 64.55
CA LEU A 440 27.85 10.83 65.70
C LEU A 440 28.05 9.87 66.89
N THR A 441 28.22 8.57 66.62
CA THR A 441 28.53 7.61 67.70
C THR A 441 29.89 7.86 68.33
N LEU A 442 30.91 8.14 67.51
CA LEU A 442 32.25 8.47 68.00
C LEU A 442 32.28 9.78 68.78
N GLU A 443 31.55 10.81 68.33
CA GLU A 443 31.40 12.07 69.07
C GLU A 443 30.79 11.83 70.46
N LYS A 444 29.72 11.02 70.56
CA LYS A 444 29.13 10.63 71.86
C LYS A 444 30.10 9.85 72.74
N GLU A 445 30.93 8.99 72.16
CA GLU A 445 31.96 8.26 72.89
C GLU A 445 33.06 9.18 73.40
N ILE A 446 33.48 10.16 72.59
CA ILE A 446 34.44 11.20 72.99
C ILE A 446 33.86 12.01 74.14
N GLU A 447 32.64 12.54 74.03
CA GLU A 447 31.97 13.28 75.12
C GLU A 447 31.89 12.46 76.41
N LYS A 448 31.55 11.17 76.31
CA LYS A 448 31.49 10.27 77.46
C LYS A 448 32.87 10.06 78.10
N ASN A 449 33.91 9.92 77.29
CA ASN A 449 35.28 9.78 77.76
C ASN A 449 35.81 11.08 78.38
N ASP A 450 35.46 12.24 77.83
CA ASP A 450 35.80 13.54 78.40
C ASP A 450 35.15 13.75 79.77
N LEU A 451 33.87 13.36 79.93
CA LEU A 451 33.20 13.35 81.24
C LEU A 451 33.90 12.42 82.24
N ARG A 452 34.35 11.24 81.80
CA ARG A 452 35.12 10.32 82.66
C ARG A 452 36.46 10.93 83.07
N ILE A 453 37.19 11.54 82.14
CA ILE A 453 38.45 12.21 82.42
C ILE A 453 38.24 13.35 83.41
N SER A 454 37.17 14.15 83.24
CA SER A 454 36.82 15.24 84.16
C SER A 454 36.54 14.71 85.57
N ASN A 455 35.73 13.66 85.71
CA ASN A 455 35.44 13.03 87.00
C ASN A 455 36.71 12.45 87.66
N ILE A 456 37.59 11.80 86.89
CA ILE A 456 38.88 11.30 87.42
C ILE A 456 39.77 12.47 87.87
N LYS A 457 39.83 13.57 87.12
CA LYS A 457 40.57 14.77 87.52
C LYS A 457 40.02 15.38 88.81
N GLU A 458 38.70 15.42 88.97
CA GLU A 458 38.03 15.91 90.18
C GLU A 458 38.27 14.98 91.38
N GLN A 459 38.24 13.66 91.17
CA GLN A 459 38.65 12.71 92.19
C GLN A 459 40.12 12.88 92.58
N PHE A 460 40.99 13.10 91.60
CA PHE A 460 42.41 13.34 91.83
C PHE A 460 42.66 14.65 92.60
N SER A 461 41.96 15.73 92.25
CA SER A 461 42.06 17.00 92.99
C SER A 461 41.49 16.87 94.40
N SER A 462 40.41 16.11 94.61
CA SER A 462 39.89 15.82 95.95
C SER A 462 40.87 15.03 96.81
N LEU A 463 41.60 14.08 96.22
CA LEU A 463 42.66 13.32 96.88
C LEU A 463 43.85 14.21 97.25
N ILE A 464 44.25 15.12 96.36
CA ILE A 464 45.29 16.12 96.64
C ILE A 464 44.84 17.04 97.77
N ASN A 465 43.62 17.57 97.73
CA ASN A 465 43.11 18.43 98.79
C ASN A 465 43.07 17.71 100.13
N ARG A 466 42.64 16.44 100.17
CA ARG A 466 42.69 15.63 101.39
C ARG A 466 44.11 15.43 101.90
N LEU A 467 45.09 15.20 101.01
CA LEU A 467 46.52 15.10 101.39
C LEU A 467 47.06 16.43 101.93
N CYS A 468 46.65 17.56 101.36
CA CYS A 468 47.06 18.89 101.80
C CYS A 468 46.41 19.28 103.15
N GLU A 469 45.12 19.04 103.34
CA GLU A 469 44.35 19.46 104.52
C GLU A 469 44.55 18.56 105.75
N GLU A 470 44.54 17.22 105.60
CA GLU A 470 44.70 16.32 106.74
C GLU A 470 46.17 16.13 107.17
N TYR A 471 47.14 16.30 106.26
CA TYR A 471 48.53 15.92 106.50
C TYR A 471 49.55 17.03 106.26
N SER A 472 49.14 18.26 105.90
CA SER A 472 50.02 19.40 105.64
C SER A 472 51.19 19.06 104.69
N LEU A 473 50.93 18.22 103.69
CA LEU A 473 51.93 17.73 102.73
C LEU A 473 51.77 18.44 101.38
N THR A 474 52.87 18.97 100.85
CA THR A 474 52.96 19.44 99.46
C THR A 474 53.24 18.26 98.51
N LEU A 475 52.76 18.33 97.25
CA LEU A 475 52.86 17.24 96.26
C LEU A 475 54.30 16.73 96.07
N GLU A 476 55.29 17.64 96.01
CA GLU A 476 56.72 17.30 95.93
C GLU A 476 57.25 16.52 97.15
N ASN A 477 56.70 16.78 98.34
CA ASN A 477 57.09 16.07 99.56
C ASN A 477 56.44 14.68 99.64
N CYS A 478 55.24 14.51 99.07
CA CYS A 478 54.59 13.20 98.92
C CYS A 478 55.36 12.30 97.97
N GLU A 479 55.78 12.78 96.81
CA GLU A 479 56.55 11.98 95.83
C GLU A 479 57.92 11.55 96.38
N LYS A 480 58.64 12.45 97.08
CA LYS A 480 59.89 12.13 97.76
C LYS A 480 59.71 11.10 98.88
N LYS A 481 58.64 11.19 99.68
CA LYS A 481 58.34 10.21 100.73
C LYS A 481 57.85 8.87 100.16
N MET A 482 57.03 8.86 99.11
CA MET A 482 56.61 7.61 98.43
C MET A 482 57.79 6.84 97.82
N GLN A 483 58.84 7.53 97.39
CA GLN A 483 60.08 6.87 96.94
C GLN A 483 60.91 6.27 98.09
N LEU A 484 60.86 6.86 99.29
CA LEU A 484 61.57 6.37 100.48
C LEU A 484 60.89 5.13 101.12
N TYR A 485 59.56 5.06 101.10
CA TYR A 485 58.78 3.97 101.75
C TYR A 485 58.25 2.92 100.77
N LYS A 486 58.83 2.83 99.57
CA LYS A 486 58.33 2.02 98.44
C LYS A 486 58.28 0.50 98.72
N ASN A 487 58.99 0.03 99.74
CA ASN A 487 59.12 -1.39 100.12
C ASN A 487 58.57 -1.71 101.53
N GLU A 488 57.87 -0.79 102.19
CA GLU A 488 57.26 -1.04 103.51
C GLU A 488 55.78 -1.38 103.37
N HIS A 489 55.38 -2.56 103.83
CA HIS A 489 53.98 -2.97 103.91
C HIS A 489 53.39 -2.51 105.25
N PHE A 490 52.61 -1.43 105.22
CA PHE A 490 51.86 -1.00 106.39
C PHE A 490 50.56 -1.80 106.51
N ASN A 491 50.43 -2.60 107.57
CA ASN A 491 49.17 -3.30 107.84
C ASN A 491 48.19 -2.32 108.54
N LYS A 492 46.92 -2.31 108.13
CA LYS A 492 45.90 -1.37 108.67
C LYS A 492 45.74 -1.46 110.19
N GLU A 493 46.05 -2.61 110.79
CA GLU A 493 46.04 -2.83 112.24
C GLU A 493 47.21 -2.17 112.98
N GLU A 494 48.40 -2.14 112.39
CA GLU A 494 49.58 -1.47 112.97
C GLU A 494 49.40 0.05 112.99
N LEU A 495 48.79 0.61 111.96
CA LEU A 495 48.49 2.04 111.86
C LEU A 495 47.40 2.47 112.87
N LYS A 496 46.50 1.55 113.23
CA LYS A 496 45.50 1.76 114.27
C LYS A 496 46.12 1.72 115.68
N LYS A 497 47.01 0.76 115.95
CA LYS A 497 47.81 0.72 117.19
C LYS A 497 48.68 1.96 117.34
N LEU A 498 49.36 2.40 116.28
CA LEU A 498 50.20 3.61 116.31
C LEU A 498 49.38 4.88 116.58
N LYS A 499 48.15 4.98 116.04
CA LYS A 499 47.21 6.08 116.35
C LYS A 499 46.67 6.03 117.78
N GLU A 500 46.53 4.84 118.38
CA GLU A 500 46.21 4.70 119.81
C GLU A 500 47.40 5.09 120.69
N SER A 501 48.63 4.67 120.37
CA SER A 501 49.85 5.09 121.06
C SER A 501 50.10 6.61 120.96
N LEU A 502 49.78 7.23 119.83
CA LEU A 502 49.83 8.68 119.64
C LEU A 502 48.73 9.43 120.43
N ARG A 503 47.61 8.77 120.77
CA ARG A 503 46.58 9.33 121.66
C ARG A 503 46.92 9.16 123.14
N GLU A 504 47.60 8.07 123.53
CA GLU A 504 48.11 7.86 124.89
C GLU A 504 49.22 8.86 125.27
N LEU A 505 49.95 9.38 124.28
CA LEU A 505 51.01 10.39 124.46
C LEU A 505 50.52 11.77 124.91
N GLY A 506 49.20 12.04 124.91
CA GLY A 506 48.61 13.25 125.48
C GLY A 506 48.99 14.57 124.79
N SER A 507 48.16 15.60 124.97
CA SER A 507 48.36 16.91 124.34
C SER A 507 49.42 17.74 125.05
N PHE A 508 50.46 18.12 124.33
CA PHE A 508 51.56 18.97 124.79
C PHE A 508 51.14 20.46 124.78
N SER A 509 50.85 21.04 125.95
CA SER A 509 50.60 22.48 126.12
C SER A 509 51.88 23.21 126.55
N TYR A 510 52.03 24.46 126.13
CA TYR A 510 53.18 25.33 126.45
C TYR A 510 53.33 25.61 127.97
N ASP A 511 52.31 25.28 128.77
CA ASP A 511 52.32 25.32 130.24
C ASP A 511 53.18 24.22 130.91
N SER A 512 53.58 23.20 130.13
CA SER A 512 54.34 22.03 130.63
C SER A 512 55.79 22.36 131.02
N ILE A 513 56.30 23.53 130.61
CA ILE A 513 57.65 24.00 130.96
C ILE A 513 57.65 24.64 132.37
N GLU A 514 56.59 25.38 132.72
CA GLU A 514 56.42 25.94 134.07
C GLU A 514 56.06 24.87 135.11
N GLU A 515 55.29 23.84 134.74
CA GLU A 515 55.05 22.68 135.62
C GLU A 515 56.32 21.87 135.87
N PHE A 516 57.21 21.72 134.88
CA PHE A 516 58.49 21.04 135.08
C PHE A 516 59.40 21.78 136.05
N GLU A 517 59.48 23.12 135.99
CA GLU A 517 60.26 23.90 136.96
C GLU A 517 59.68 23.82 138.38
N LYS A 518 58.34 23.84 138.55
CA LYS A 518 57.70 23.65 139.85
C LYS A 518 57.93 22.25 140.43
N VAL A 519 57.77 21.21 139.62
CA VAL A 519 58.00 19.83 140.07
C VAL A 519 59.48 19.58 140.37
N LYS A 520 60.40 20.19 139.60
CA LYS A 520 61.85 20.09 139.87
C LYS A 520 62.25 20.78 141.18
N THR A 521 61.71 21.97 141.46
CA THR A 521 61.98 22.69 142.72
C THR A 521 61.40 21.97 143.94
N GLU A 522 60.23 21.33 143.81
CA GLU A 522 59.65 20.50 144.87
C GLU A 522 60.42 19.18 145.09
N LEU A 523 60.96 18.59 144.03
CA LEU A 523 61.79 17.38 144.11
C LEU A 523 63.18 17.68 144.70
N GLU A 524 63.77 18.85 144.40
CA GLU A 524 65.00 19.32 145.07
C GLU A 524 64.76 19.64 146.55
N PHE A 525 63.58 20.17 146.92
CA PHE A 525 63.20 20.40 148.31
C PHE A 525 63.03 19.08 149.10
N GLN A 526 62.35 18.08 148.53
CA GLN A 526 62.21 16.76 149.17
C GLN A 526 63.55 16.01 149.28
N LYS A 527 64.43 16.11 148.28
CA LYS A 527 65.79 15.53 148.36
C LYS A 527 66.64 16.16 149.46
N ASN A 528 66.52 17.47 149.69
CA ASN A 528 67.24 18.11 150.79
C ASN A 528 66.67 17.69 152.15
N GLN A 529 65.36 17.48 152.29
CA GLN A 529 64.78 16.91 153.52
C GLN A 529 65.21 15.46 153.76
N GLU A 530 65.34 14.65 152.71
CA GLU A 530 65.85 13.28 152.82
C GLU A 530 67.30 13.25 153.32
N ILE A 531 68.15 14.17 152.83
CA ILE A 531 69.54 14.32 153.26
C ILE A 531 69.63 14.80 154.73
N ASP A 532 68.80 15.76 155.15
CA ASP A 532 68.76 16.23 156.55
C ASP A 532 68.24 15.15 157.52
N LEU A 533 67.30 14.30 157.08
CA LEU A 533 66.83 13.14 157.84
C LEU A 533 67.92 12.06 157.95
N GLN A 534 68.67 11.79 156.88
CA GLN A 534 69.82 10.87 156.92
C GLN A 534 70.93 11.37 157.85
N ASN A 535 71.23 12.67 157.83
CA ASN A 535 72.20 13.28 158.74
C ASN A 535 71.73 13.23 160.20
N SER A 536 70.43 13.45 160.46
CA SER A 536 69.86 13.33 161.81
C SER A 536 69.88 11.89 162.35
N ILE A 537 69.70 10.89 161.48
CA ILE A 537 69.84 9.47 161.83
C ILE A 537 71.31 9.13 162.14
N GLU A 538 72.28 9.66 161.38
CA GLU A 538 73.71 9.49 161.67
C GLU A 538 74.12 10.13 163.01
N ASP A 539 73.61 11.33 163.32
CA ASP A 539 73.93 12.03 164.55
C ASP A 539 73.29 11.36 165.79
N ILE A 540 72.07 10.84 165.67
CA ILE A 540 71.44 10.03 166.72
C ILE A 540 72.24 8.73 166.96
N ASN A 541 72.68 8.06 165.90
CA ASN A 541 73.52 6.85 166.03
C ASN A 541 74.90 7.17 166.64
N LYS A 542 75.52 8.32 166.34
CA LYS A 542 76.75 8.78 167.00
C LYS A 542 76.55 9.07 168.48
N ILE A 543 75.39 9.60 168.89
CA ILE A 543 75.06 9.85 170.31
C ILE A 543 74.80 8.54 171.05
N ILE A 544 74.10 7.57 170.44
CA ILE A 544 73.86 6.23 171.01
C ILE A 544 75.20 5.49 171.20
N LEU A 545 76.11 5.51 170.22
CA LEU A 545 77.45 4.92 170.34
C LEU A 545 78.31 5.60 171.43
N LYS A 546 78.14 6.90 171.66
CA LYS A 546 78.81 7.64 172.75
C LYS A 546 78.25 7.28 174.13
N LEU A 547 76.93 7.10 174.24
CA LEU A 547 76.24 6.67 175.48
C LEU A 547 76.52 5.20 175.82
N GLU A 548 76.56 4.31 174.83
CA GLU A 548 76.90 2.89 175.03
C GLU A 548 78.35 2.71 175.48
N ASN A 549 79.31 3.44 174.91
CA ASN A 549 80.71 3.34 175.33
C ASN A 549 80.98 4.00 176.69
N THR A 550 80.24 5.05 177.06
CA THR A 550 80.31 5.62 178.43
C THR A 550 79.67 4.69 179.46
N MET A 551 78.56 4.02 179.13
CA MET A 551 78.00 2.96 179.97
C MET A 551 78.92 1.73 180.10
N LYS A 552 79.59 1.30 179.02
CA LYS A 552 80.55 0.18 179.08
C LYS A 552 81.79 0.50 179.92
N LYS A 553 82.28 1.74 179.88
CA LYS A 553 83.37 2.22 180.77
C LYS A 553 82.95 2.32 182.23
N LEU A 554 81.71 2.75 182.53
CA LEU A 554 81.18 2.79 183.90
C LEU A 554 80.86 1.39 184.47
N LEU A 555 80.45 0.43 183.63
CA LEU A 555 80.14 -0.94 184.06
C LEU A 555 81.42 -1.76 184.37
N LEU A 556 82.49 -1.60 183.59
CA LEU A 556 83.76 -2.30 183.83
C LEU A 556 84.60 -1.69 184.97
N MET A 557 84.39 -0.43 185.31
CA MET A 557 84.97 0.18 186.51
C MET A 557 84.32 -0.32 187.82
N ASN A 558 83.13 -0.93 187.74
CA ASN A 558 82.36 -1.43 188.89
C ASN A 558 82.35 -2.97 189.04
N LEU A 559 83.14 -3.71 188.24
CA LEU A 559 83.28 -5.18 188.34
C LEU A 559 84.75 -5.64 188.48
N LYS A 560 85.56 -4.84 189.18
CA LYS A 560 86.81 -5.28 189.82
C LYS A 560 86.58 -5.46 191.31
N ILE A 561 86.15 -6.65 191.71
CA ILE A 561 86.56 -7.37 192.93
C ILE A 561 86.66 -8.84 192.56
#